data_AF-A0A4Q7PI14-F1
#
_entry.id   AF-A0A4Q7PI14-F1
#
_cell.length_a   1.000
_cell.length_b   1.000
_cell.length_c   1.000
_cell.angle_alpha   90.00
_cell.angle_beta   90.00
_cell.angle_gamma   90.00
#
_symmetry.space_group_name_H-M   'P 1'
#
loop_
_entity.id
_entity.type
_entity.pdbx_description
1 polymer ?
#
loop_
_entity_poly.entity_id
_entity_poly.type
_entity_poly.pdbx_seq_one_letter_code
_entity_poly.pdbx_strand_id
1 'polypeptide(L)'
;MNIRFKLTLIICCCLLSCKSSTCKKENHQEQSSLLKDHKTVVLVNSQHNHWLLEQYGYQKWEPSEQEITIAQDILSTAIKDGIFDFLKKPVKESFHEYYKQYIPYLTKEGENVIEINAFCEILELPPAPRSTSTQWTTMDWKKEYVMVDDGGNCYWQITVSITKKTYKNLQVNGEG
;
A
#
# COMPACT_ATOMS: atom_id res chain seq x y z
N MET A 1 -33.65 72.95 -25.33
CA MET A 1 -33.15 73.61 -24.11
C MET A 1 -33.21 72.60 -22.97
N ASN A 2 -32.02 72.22 -22.47
CA ASN A 2 -31.70 71.61 -21.16
C ASN A 2 -32.36 70.28 -20.72
N ILE A 3 -31.63 69.20 -20.98
CA ILE A 3 -31.14 68.16 -20.04
C ILE A 3 -31.65 68.25 -18.58
N ARG A 4 -32.18 67.13 -18.04
CA ARG A 4 -31.71 66.54 -16.76
C ARG A 4 -31.89 65.02 -16.72
N PHE A 5 -30.76 64.34 -16.70
CA PHE A 5 -30.51 62.97 -16.24
C PHE A 5 -31.04 62.75 -14.82
N LYS A 6 -31.68 61.60 -14.57
CA LYS A 6 -31.53 60.88 -13.29
C LYS A 6 -31.34 59.39 -13.57
N LEU A 7 -30.09 58.99 -13.35
CA LEU A 7 -29.60 57.63 -13.25
C LEU A 7 -30.25 56.98 -12.01
N THR A 8 -30.91 55.84 -12.14
CA THR A 8 -31.25 55.01 -10.98
C THR A 8 -30.88 53.58 -11.30
N LEU A 9 -29.73 53.21 -10.75
CA LEU A 9 -29.12 51.89 -10.80
C LEU A 9 -29.92 50.97 -9.84
N ILE A 10 -30.73 50.07 -10.39
CA ILE A 10 -31.36 49.01 -9.59
C ILE A 10 -30.53 47.75 -9.79
N ILE A 11 -29.62 47.53 -8.85
CA ILE A 11 -28.90 46.27 -8.66
C ILE A 11 -29.91 45.26 -8.12
N CYS A 12 -30.37 44.36 -9.00
CA CYS A 12 -31.16 43.21 -8.60
C CYS A 12 -30.20 42.09 -8.19
N CYS A 13 -29.96 41.96 -6.88
CA CYS A 13 -29.28 40.83 -6.28
C CYS A 13 -30.16 39.57 -6.40
N CYS A 14 -30.03 38.84 -7.50
CA CYS A 14 -30.47 37.45 -7.57
C CYS A 14 -29.47 36.57 -6.82
N LEU A 15 -29.62 36.49 -5.49
CA LEU A 15 -29.03 35.42 -4.69
C LEU A 15 -29.75 34.12 -5.03
N LEU A 16 -29.31 33.45 -6.10
CA LEU A 16 -29.62 32.05 -6.32
C LEU A 16 -28.89 31.21 -5.28
N SER A 17 -29.68 30.83 -4.30
CA SER A 17 -29.40 29.86 -3.25
C SER A 17 -29.11 28.49 -3.85
N CYS A 18 -27.83 28.11 -3.96
CA CYS A 18 -27.42 26.72 -4.10
C CYS A 18 -27.23 26.12 -2.69
N LYS A 19 -28.27 25.44 -2.19
CA LYS A 19 -28.15 24.47 -1.10
C LYS A 19 -27.60 23.14 -1.64
N SER A 20 -26.77 22.51 -0.80
CA SER A 20 -26.23 21.13 -0.86
C SER A 20 -25.42 20.80 -2.13
N SER A 21 -24.10 20.66 -2.03
CA SER A 21 -23.52 19.51 -1.35
C SER A 21 -22.23 19.89 -0.65
N THR A 22 -22.17 19.66 0.65
CA THR A 22 -20.92 19.62 1.39
C THR A 22 -20.13 18.42 0.84
N CYS A 23 -19.20 18.67 -0.09
CA CYS A 23 -18.13 17.72 -0.34
C CYS A 23 -17.37 17.59 0.98
N LYS A 24 -17.62 16.49 1.70
CA LYS A 24 -16.74 16.06 2.78
C LYS A 24 -15.37 15.91 2.14
N LYS A 25 -14.47 16.84 2.44
CA LYS A 25 -13.03 16.60 2.27
C LYS A 25 -12.72 15.47 3.25
N GLU A 26 -12.56 14.26 2.74
CA GLU A 26 -11.86 13.22 3.49
C GLU A 26 -10.47 13.77 3.84
N ASN A 27 -10.14 13.61 5.10
CA ASN A 27 -9.02 14.27 5.74
C ASN A 27 -7.73 13.66 5.18
N HIS A 28 -7.10 14.36 4.24
CA HIS A 28 -5.83 14.01 3.59
C HIS A 28 -4.61 14.07 4.54
N GLN A 29 -4.82 13.92 5.85
CA GLN A 29 -3.79 14.06 6.88
C GLN A 29 -3.20 12.70 7.33
N GLU A 30 -3.75 11.57 6.87
CA GLU A 30 -3.21 10.24 7.12
C GLU A 30 -2.08 9.86 6.13
N GLN A 31 -2.06 10.51 4.96
CA GLN A 31 -1.27 10.14 3.78
C GLN A 31 0.25 10.30 3.92
N SER A 32 0.72 11.25 4.74
CA SER A 32 2.17 11.48 4.98
C SER A 32 2.74 10.62 6.11
N SER A 33 1.87 10.07 6.96
CA SER A 33 2.29 9.41 8.21
C SER A 33 2.62 7.92 8.06
N LEU A 34 2.15 7.26 6.99
CA LEU A 34 2.22 5.81 6.83
C LEU A 34 3.55 5.30 6.25
N LEU A 35 4.29 6.09 5.46
CA LEU A 35 5.70 5.76 5.15
C LEU A 35 6.63 5.95 6.37
N LYS A 36 6.15 6.60 7.44
CA LYS A 36 6.79 6.63 8.76
C LYS A 36 6.29 5.52 9.68
N ASP A 37 5.39 4.65 9.20
CA ASP A 37 4.94 3.51 9.97
C ASP A 37 6.10 2.53 10.18
N HIS A 38 6.45 2.31 11.43
CA HIS A 38 7.44 1.34 11.84
C HIS A 38 7.20 -0.08 11.31
N LYS A 39 5.96 -0.43 10.94
CA LYS A 39 5.54 -1.72 10.38
C LYS A 39 5.56 -1.79 8.85
N THR A 40 6.01 -0.76 8.14
CA THR A 40 6.11 -0.79 6.68
C THR A 40 7.57 -0.61 6.22
N VAL A 41 7.94 -1.28 5.13
CA VAL A 41 9.21 -1.09 4.42
C VAL A 41 9.03 -1.26 2.91
N VAL A 42 9.81 -0.52 2.12
CA VAL A 42 9.93 -0.70 0.67
C VAL A 42 11.26 -1.38 0.38
N LEU A 43 11.23 -2.57 -0.21
CA LEU A 43 12.41 -3.39 -0.53
C LEU A 43 12.75 -3.27 -2.02
N VAL A 44 13.68 -2.37 -2.35
CA VAL A 44 14.13 -2.11 -3.73
C VAL A 44 15.44 -2.83 -4.09
N ASN A 45 16.19 -3.31 -3.09
CA ASN A 45 17.51 -3.91 -3.24
C ASN A 45 17.66 -5.21 -2.44
N SER A 46 16.57 -5.98 -2.27
CA SER A 46 16.61 -7.26 -1.55
C SER A 46 17.17 -8.40 -2.42
N GLN A 47 17.52 -9.53 -1.79
CA GLN A 47 17.82 -10.76 -2.52
C GLN A 47 16.64 -11.21 -3.40
N HIS A 48 15.40 -10.95 -2.97
CA HIS A 48 14.22 -11.27 -3.74
C HIS A 48 14.12 -10.43 -5.03
N ASN A 49 14.46 -9.13 -5.00
CA ASN A 49 14.52 -8.34 -6.24
C ASN A 49 15.58 -8.87 -7.22
N HIS A 50 16.72 -9.36 -6.71
CA HIS A 50 17.74 -9.99 -7.55
C HIS A 50 17.22 -11.29 -8.16
N TRP A 51 16.54 -12.13 -7.37
CA TRP A 51 15.91 -13.34 -7.87
C TRP A 51 14.85 -13.05 -8.95
N LEU A 52 14.01 -12.02 -8.76
CA LEU A 52 13.03 -11.59 -9.77
C LEU A 52 13.70 -11.16 -11.09
N LEU A 53 14.84 -10.47 -11.01
CA LEU A 53 15.62 -10.10 -12.18
C LEU A 53 16.20 -11.34 -12.89
N GLU A 54 16.80 -12.26 -12.15
CA GLU A 54 17.43 -13.46 -12.71
C GLU A 54 16.43 -14.43 -13.32
N GLN A 55 15.30 -14.67 -12.65
CA GLN A 55 14.29 -15.64 -13.10
C GLN A 55 13.36 -15.06 -14.16
N TYR A 56 12.90 -13.83 -13.98
CA TYR A 56 11.84 -13.26 -14.82
C TYR A 56 12.31 -12.10 -15.69
N GLY A 57 13.51 -11.56 -15.46
CA GLY A 57 13.98 -10.35 -16.13
C GLY A 57 13.28 -9.08 -15.63
N TYR A 58 12.69 -9.11 -14.43
CA TYR A 58 12.01 -7.96 -13.85
C TYR A 58 13.03 -6.99 -13.26
N GLN A 59 12.95 -5.73 -13.68
CA GLN A 59 13.88 -4.72 -13.24
C GLN A 59 13.44 -4.15 -11.90
N LYS A 60 14.38 -3.83 -11.02
CA LYS A 60 14.06 -3.05 -9.82
C LYS A 60 13.60 -1.65 -10.21
N TRP A 61 12.71 -1.10 -9.41
CA TRP A 61 12.16 0.22 -9.61
C TRP A 61 11.86 0.85 -8.25
N GLU A 62 12.17 2.13 -8.09
CA GLU A 62 11.90 2.88 -6.85
C GLU A 62 10.58 3.65 -6.99
N PRO A 63 9.51 3.24 -6.27
CA PRO A 63 8.22 3.90 -6.36
C PRO A 63 8.22 5.24 -5.65
N SER A 64 7.48 6.20 -6.21
CA SER A 64 7.17 7.46 -5.52
C SER A 64 6.18 7.25 -4.37
N GLU A 65 6.06 8.24 -3.48
CA GLU A 65 5.05 8.22 -2.41
C GLU A 65 3.62 8.12 -2.95
N GLN A 66 3.36 8.75 -4.11
CA GLN A 66 2.07 8.69 -4.78
C GLN A 66 1.76 7.27 -5.26
N GLU A 67 2.74 6.54 -5.76
CA GLU A 67 2.56 5.17 -6.24
C GLU A 67 2.37 4.18 -5.09
N ILE A 68 3.03 4.39 -3.96
CA ILE A 68 2.73 3.67 -2.72
C ILE A 68 1.30 3.95 -2.26
N THR A 69 0.83 5.21 -2.34
CA THR A 69 -0.56 5.56 -2.01
C THR A 69 -1.54 4.82 -2.92
N ILE A 70 -1.27 4.77 -4.23
CA ILE A 70 -2.11 4.02 -5.18
C ILE A 70 -2.19 2.55 -4.77
N ALA A 71 -1.07 1.94 -4.37
CA ALA A 71 -1.08 0.55 -3.91
C ALA A 71 -1.99 0.35 -2.68
N GLN A 72 -1.96 1.29 -1.73
CA GLN A 72 -2.81 1.26 -0.53
C GLN A 72 -4.30 1.45 -0.85
N ASP A 73 -4.63 2.30 -1.81
CA ASP A 73 -6.01 2.49 -2.28
C ASP A 73 -6.54 1.22 -2.95
N ILE A 74 -5.69 0.53 -3.71
CA ILE A 74 -6.02 -0.76 -4.33
C ILE A 74 -6.23 -1.83 -3.25
N LEU A 75 -5.37 -1.89 -2.22
CA LEU A 75 -5.57 -2.78 -1.07
C LEU A 75 -6.87 -2.48 -0.31
N SER A 76 -7.18 -1.20 -0.12
CA SER A 76 -8.43 -0.79 0.53
C SER A 76 -9.66 -1.21 -0.27
N THR A 77 -9.56 -1.19 -1.60
CA THR A 77 -10.59 -1.72 -2.49
C THR A 77 -10.71 -3.24 -2.33
N ALA A 78 -9.60 -3.97 -2.36
CA ALA A 78 -9.57 -5.41 -2.13
C ALA A 78 -10.23 -5.82 -0.79
N ILE A 79 -9.97 -5.09 0.30
CA ILE A 79 -10.63 -5.31 1.61
C ILE A 79 -12.15 -5.15 1.49
N LYS A 80 -12.62 -4.10 0.80
CA LYS A 80 -14.05 -3.86 0.59
C LYS A 80 -14.71 -4.93 -0.28
N ASP A 81 -13.96 -5.47 -1.23
CA ASP A 81 -14.40 -6.55 -2.12
C ASP A 81 -14.50 -7.91 -1.41
N GLY A 82 -14.08 -8.01 -0.14
CA GLY A 82 -14.20 -9.22 0.68
C GLY A 82 -13.14 -10.28 0.41
N ILE A 83 -12.11 -9.99 -0.41
CA ILE A 83 -11.08 -10.99 -0.72
C ILE A 83 -10.25 -11.40 0.51
N PHE A 84 -10.25 -10.55 1.54
CA PHE A 84 -9.56 -10.74 2.82
C PHE A 84 -10.47 -11.32 3.92
N ASP A 85 -11.57 -12.00 3.58
CA ASP A 85 -12.50 -12.59 4.56
C ASP A 85 -11.87 -13.65 5.48
N PHE A 86 -10.66 -14.13 5.17
CA PHE A 86 -9.86 -15.01 6.03
C PHE A 86 -9.23 -14.27 7.24
N LEU A 87 -9.17 -12.94 7.21
CA LEU A 87 -8.68 -12.13 8.33
C LEU A 87 -9.73 -12.05 9.46
N LYS A 88 -9.25 -11.78 10.68
CA LYS A 88 -10.15 -11.53 11.81
C LYS A 88 -10.99 -10.28 11.55
N LYS A 89 -12.22 -10.28 12.05
CA LYS A 89 -13.10 -9.10 11.99
C LYS A 89 -12.87 -8.20 13.21
N PRO A 90 -12.86 -6.87 13.04
CA PRO A 90 -13.04 -6.17 11.76
C PRO A 90 -11.75 -6.13 10.91
N VAL A 91 -11.88 -6.44 9.61
CA VAL A 91 -10.76 -6.74 8.70
C VAL A 91 -9.80 -5.55 8.54
N LYS A 92 -10.34 -4.33 8.50
CA LYS A 92 -9.55 -3.10 8.34
C LYS A 92 -8.58 -2.91 9.50
N GLU A 93 -9.05 -3.09 10.72
CA GLU A 93 -8.29 -2.95 11.95
C GLU A 93 -7.21 -4.04 12.02
N SER A 94 -7.57 -5.29 11.73
CA SER A 94 -6.60 -6.38 11.64
C SER A 94 -5.52 -6.09 10.60
N PHE A 95 -5.85 -5.43 9.49
CA PHE A 95 -4.89 -5.09 8.44
C PHE A 95 -3.77 -4.14 8.92
N HIS A 96 -4.06 -3.24 9.87
CA HIS A 96 -3.06 -2.33 10.45
C HIS A 96 -2.10 -3.05 11.42
N GLU A 97 -2.43 -4.26 11.86
CA GLU A 97 -1.57 -5.03 12.78
C GLU A 97 -0.39 -5.70 12.04
N TYR A 98 -0.48 -5.87 10.72
CA TYR A 98 0.55 -6.53 9.91
C TYR A 98 1.74 -5.62 9.62
N TYR A 99 2.92 -6.19 9.79
CA TYR A 99 4.14 -5.77 9.10
C TYR A 99 3.99 -5.98 7.61
N LYS A 100 4.49 -5.05 6.79
CA LYS A 100 4.35 -5.09 5.33
C LYS A 100 5.66 -4.76 4.64
N GLN A 101 6.05 -5.62 3.72
CA GLN A 101 7.09 -5.38 2.74
C GLN A 101 6.43 -5.05 1.41
N TYR A 102 6.80 -3.90 0.83
CA TYR A 102 6.43 -3.50 -0.52
C TYR A 102 7.63 -3.78 -1.41
N ILE A 103 7.50 -4.72 -2.34
CA ILE A 103 8.56 -5.18 -3.22
C ILE A 103 8.25 -4.69 -4.64
N PRO A 104 8.72 -3.48 -5.03
CA PRO A 104 8.48 -2.93 -6.35
C PRO A 104 9.38 -3.57 -7.42
N TYR A 105 8.81 -3.80 -8.60
CA TYR A 105 9.52 -4.20 -9.79
C TYR A 105 8.79 -3.77 -11.06
N LEU A 106 9.54 -3.67 -12.16
CA LEU A 106 9.06 -3.41 -13.50
C LEU A 106 9.04 -4.74 -14.28
N THR A 107 7.87 -5.10 -14.83
CA THR A 107 7.77 -6.30 -15.66
C THR A 107 8.46 -6.11 -17.02
N LYS A 108 8.64 -7.19 -17.79
CA LYS A 108 9.20 -7.13 -19.16
C LYS A 108 8.36 -6.27 -20.11
N GLU A 109 7.07 -6.15 -19.83
CA GLU A 109 6.10 -5.35 -20.58
C GLU A 109 6.12 -3.87 -20.16
N GLY A 110 6.93 -3.51 -19.16
CA GLY A 110 7.03 -2.14 -18.66
C GLY A 110 5.94 -1.77 -17.64
N GLU A 111 5.35 -2.76 -16.95
CA GLU A 111 4.34 -2.50 -15.93
C GLU A 111 4.96 -2.32 -14.55
N ASN A 112 4.59 -1.22 -13.87
CA ASN A 112 4.96 -0.98 -12.48
C ASN A 112 4.11 -1.87 -11.59
N VAL A 113 4.76 -2.81 -10.91
CA VAL A 113 4.12 -3.78 -10.02
C VAL A 113 4.75 -3.68 -8.65
N ILE A 114 3.92 -3.85 -7.62
CA ILE A 114 4.35 -4.00 -6.24
C ILE A 114 3.78 -5.31 -5.72
N GLU A 115 4.65 -6.26 -5.40
CA GLU A 115 4.27 -7.38 -4.55
C GLU A 115 4.25 -6.88 -3.11
N ILE A 116 3.15 -7.15 -2.40
CA ILE A 116 2.99 -6.80 -1.00
C ILE A 116 2.97 -8.09 -0.23
N ASN A 117 3.98 -8.25 0.61
CA ASN A 117 4.10 -9.35 1.55
C ASN A 117 3.78 -8.83 2.95
N ALA A 118 2.91 -9.52 3.67
CA ALA A 118 2.44 -9.08 4.98
C ALA A 118 2.45 -10.20 6.00
N PHE A 119 2.91 -9.87 7.21
CA PHE A 119 3.03 -10.81 8.31
C PHE A 119 2.69 -10.16 9.66
N CYS A 120 2.10 -10.92 10.59
CA CYS A 120 1.65 -10.36 11.87
C CYS A 120 2.74 -10.32 12.95
N GLU A 121 3.82 -11.09 12.80
CA GLU A 121 4.95 -11.18 13.73
C GLU A 121 6.30 -11.23 13.01
N ILE A 122 7.36 -10.73 13.67
CA ILE A 122 8.73 -10.77 13.13
C ILE A 122 9.34 -12.14 13.46
N LEU A 123 9.90 -12.80 12.46
CA LEU A 123 10.48 -14.13 12.60
C LEU A 123 11.74 -14.12 13.48
N GLU A 124 11.87 -15.13 14.33
CA GLU A 124 13.09 -15.45 15.07
C GLU A 124 13.89 -16.50 14.31
N LEU A 125 15.17 -16.23 14.12
CA LEU A 125 16.09 -17.12 13.42
C LEU A 125 16.86 -17.97 14.43
N PRO A 126 16.95 -19.29 14.21
CA PRO A 126 17.80 -20.14 15.04
C PRO A 126 19.28 -19.79 14.82
N PRO A 127 20.14 -20.11 15.80
CA PRO A 127 21.57 -19.93 15.62
C PRO A 127 22.08 -20.70 14.39
N ALA A 128 23.00 -20.08 13.65
CA ALA A 128 23.54 -20.67 12.43
C ALA A 128 24.10 -22.08 12.67
N PRO A 129 23.91 -23.03 11.73
CA PRO A 129 24.51 -24.36 11.85
C PRO A 129 26.02 -24.24 12.04
N ARG A 130 26.55 -24.85 13.11
CA ARG A 130 27.98 -24.81 13.52
C ARG A 130 28.42 -23.54 14.25
N SER A 131 27.50 -22.64 14.62
CA SER A 131 27.79 -21.55 15.55
C SER A 131 28.00 -22.10 16.97
N THR A 132 28.88 -21.47 17.75
CA THR A 132 29.00 -21.71 19.19
C THR A 132 27.92 -20.97 20.00
N SER A 133 27.18 -20.06 19.35
CA SER A 133 26.05 -19.36 19.96
C SER A 133 24.81 -20.25 20.00
N THR A 134 24.10 -20.22 21.12
CA THR A 134 22.78 -20.85 21.29
C THR A 134 21.65 -19.83 21.23
N GLN A 135 21.97 -18.56 20.93
CA GLN A 135 21.00 -17.47 20.94
C GLN A 135 20.24 -17.40 19.62
N TRP A 136 18.93 -17.23 19.74
CA TRP A 136 18.07 -16.85 18.63
C TRP A 136 18.24 -15.37 18.33
N THR A 137 18.05 -15.00 17.07
CA THR A 137 18.14 -13.62 16.62
C THR A 137 16.93 -13.25 15.79
N THR A 138 16.35 -12.10 16.06
CA THR A 138 15.26 -11.55 15.26
C THR A 138 15.72 -11.25 13.83
N MET A 139 14.95 -11.68 12.83
CA MET A 139 15.20 -11.39 11.42
C MET A 139 15.14 -9.87 11.15
N ASP A 140 16.07 -9.36 10.34
CA ASP A 140 16.02 -7.98 9.84
C ASP A 140 15.07 -7.89 8.63
N TRP A 141 13.77 -8.00 8.90
CA TRP A 141 12.71 -7.95 7.89
C TRP A 141 12.67 -6.63 7.08
N LYS A 142 13.37 -5.58 7.52
CA LYS A 142 13.49 -4.34 6.73
C LYS A 142 14.57 -4.42 5.66
N LYS A 143 15.38 -5.47 5.66
CA LYS A 143 16.43 -5.72 4.66
C LYS A 143 16.21 -7.04 3.92
N GLU A 144 15.73 -8.05 4.63
CA GLU A 144 15.54 -9.40 4.12
C GLU A 144 14.09 -9.66 3.75
N TYR A 145 13.86 -10.33 2.61
CA TYR A 145 12.52 -10.74 2.20
C TYR A 145 12.00 -11.85 3.11
N VAL A 146 10.80 -11.68 3.64
CA VAL A 146 10.20 -12.65 4.56
C VAL A 146 9.41 -13.69 3.77
N MET A 147 9.87 -14.94 3.81
CA MET A 147 9.15 -16.09 3.25
C MET A 147 8.69 -16.97 4.41
N VAL A 148 7.41 -17.37 4.40
CA VAL A 148 6.82 -18.19 5.47
C VAL A 148 6.04 -19.33 4.82
N ASP A 149 6.47 -20.57 5.05
CA ASP A 149 5.86 -21.75 4.42
C ASP A 149 4.47 -22.07 5.01
N ASP A 150 4.28 -21.88 6.32
CA ASP A 150 2.99 -22.10 7.01
C ASP A 150 2.73 -20.99 8.04
N GLY A 151 2.10 -19.90 7.59
CA GLY A 151 1.81 -18.73 8.42
C GLY A 151 0.35 -18.61 8.84
N GLY A 152 -0.52 -19.50 8.38
CA GLY A 152 -1.97 -19.36 8.46
C GLY A 152 -2.45 -17.97 8.02
N ASN A 153 -3.39 -17.40 8.77
CA ASN A 153 -3.85 -16.04 8.52
C ASN A 153 -2.81 -14.96 8.87
N CYS A 154 -1.71 -15.30 9.56
CA CYS A 154 -0.66 -14.38 9.93
C CYS A 154 0.28 -14.05 8.76
N TYR A 155 0.19 -14.75 7.62
CA TYR A 155 0.99 -14.45 6.44
C TYR A 155 0.12 -14.43 5.18
N TRP A 156 0.25 -13.37 4.38
CA TRP A 156 -0.37 -13.30 3.07
C TRP A 156 0.44 -12.43 2.12
N GLN A 157 0.26 -12.71 0.83
CA GLN A 157 0.89 -11.99 -0.27
C GLN A 157 -0.15 -11.57 -1.28
N ILE A 158 0.05 -10.42 -1.91
CA ILE A 158 -0.80 -9.95 -3.01
C ILE A 158 0.03 -9.14 -3.99
N THR A 159 -0.25 -9.30 -5.27
CA THR A 159 0.40 -8.51 -6.32
C THR A 159 -0.50 -7.35 -6.72
N VAL A 160 0.03 -6.14 -6.70
CA VAL A 160 -0.66 -4.91 -7.10
C VAL A 160 0.00 -4.31 -8.34
N SER A 161 -0.79 -4.11 -9.40
CA SER A 161 -0.34 -3.38 -10.58
C SER A 161 -0.70 -1.90 -10.44
N ILE A 162 0.32 -1.04 -10.37
CA ILE A 162 0.16 0.41 -10.32
C ILE A 162 -0.30 0.93 -11.68
N THR A 163 0.29 0.41 -12.75
CA THR A 163 -0.05 0.79 -14.14
C THR A 163 -1.51 0.47 -14.47
N LYS A 164 -1.98 -0.74 -14.12
CA LYS A 164 -3.35 -1.18 -14.43
C LYS A 164 -4.38 -0.80 -13.36
N LYS A 165 -3.92 -0.37 -12.18
CA LYS A 165 -4.75 -0.12 -11.00
C LYS A 165 -5.59 -1.33 -10.58
N THR A 166 -4.96 -2.50 -10.59
CA THR A 166 -5.60 -3.78 -10.23
C THR A 166 -4.76 -4.57 -9.24
N TYR A 167 -5.36 -5.57 -8.62
CA TYR A 167 -4.68 -6.54 -7.79
C TYR A 167 -4.91 -7.96 -8.33
N LYS A 168 -4.02 -8.89 -8.00
CA LYS A 168 -4.12 -10.31 -8.33
C LYS A 168 -3.31 -11.15 -7.36
N ASN A 169 -3.41 -12.47 -7.50
CA ASN A 169 -2.56 -13.46 -6.81
C ASN A 169 -2.55 -13.25 -5.29
N LEU A 170 -3.72 -13.04 -4.70
CA LEU A 170 -3.82 -13.11 -3.25
C LEU A 170 -3.56 -14.55 -2.82
N GLN A 171 -2.52 -14.73 -2.02
CA GLN A 171 -2.11 -16.01 -1.45
C GLN A 171 -2.05 -15.88 0.06
N VAL A 172 -2.45 -16.94 0.75
CA VAL A 172 -2.33 -17.10 2.20
C VAL A 172 -1.38 -18.26 2.40
N ASN A 173 -0.35 -18.06 3.23
CA ASN A 173 0.87 -18.87 3.29
C ASN A 173 1.79 -18.69 2.06
N GLY A 174 3.07 -19.04 2.22
CA GLY A 174 4.03 -19.10 1.13
C GLY A 174 3.78 -20.28 0.20
N GLU A 175 4.26 -20.17 -1.03
CA GLU A 175 4.31 -21.30 -1.96
C GLU A 175 5.36 -22.31 -1.45
N GLY A 176 4.93 -23.53 -1.12
CA GLY A 176 5.81 -24.67 -0.80
C GLY A 176 6.39 -25.35 -2.04
#